data_AF-A0A2E2CQB9-F1
#
_entry.id   AF-A0A2E2CQB9-F1
#
_cell.length_a   1.000
_cell.length_b   1.000
_cell.length_c   1.000
_cell.angle_alpha   90.00
_cell.angle_beta   90.00
_cell.angle_gamma   90.00
#
_symmetry.space_group_name_H-M   'P 1'
#
loop_
_entity.id
_entity.type
_entity.pdbx_description
1 polymer ?
#
loop_
_entity_poly.entity_id
_entity_poly.type
_entity_poly.pdbx_seq_one_letter_code
_entity_poly.pdbx_strand_id
1 'polypeptide(L)'
;MSAYDDKVKRLLDGEIDEAEIAADPILSSLAERIFGLNIEPITPTKPSQQPVGPEVEVLTAKTNHDPMIEVIPGATPAPAMPLPDLPSIPKVGAEKKSGSFLKIFGLSSLIVAVANILGLFGFLNSQCVAEKCTEEATRINWAGIHNINNELGWSMPFPEMGIPDYVAVACSILVLIVAFRRN
;
A
#
# COMPACT_ATOMS: atom_id res chain seq x y z
N MET A 1 28.77 -31.65 -29.59
CA MET A 1 28.34 -30.79 -28.45
C MET A 1 29.00 -29.45 -28.66
N SER A 2 28.23 -28.36 -28.57
CA SER A 2 28.73 -27.03 -28.90
C SER A 2 29.56 -26.51 -27.73
N ALA A 3 30.73 -25.91 -27.99
CA ALA A 3 31.61 -25.37 -26.95
C ALA A 3 30.95 -24.27 -26.08
N TYR A 4 29.78 -23.78 -26.50
CA TYR A 4 28.94 -22.85 -25.77
C TYR A 4 28.14 -23.53 -24.66
N ASP A 5 27.60 -24.73 -24.90
CA ASP A 5 26.84 -25.48 -23.89
C ASP A 5 27.71 -25.85 -22.68
N ASP A 6 28.99 -26.15 -22.93
CA ASP A 6 29.96 -26.45 -21.88
C ASP A 6 30.27 -25.22 -21.00
N LYS A 7 30.25 -24.01 -21.56
CA LYS A 7 30.44 -22.76 -20.81
C LYS A 7 29.22 -22.43 -19.94
N VAL A 8 28.02 -22.64 -20.46
CA VAL A 8 26.77 -22.47 -19.69
C VAL A 8 26.71 -23.47 -18.55
N LYS A 9 27.10 -24.72 -18.77
CA LYS A 9 27.13 -25.73 -17.70
C LYS A 9 28.14 -25.35 -16.60
N ARG A 10 29.33 -24.86 -16.95
CA ARG A 10 30.32 -24.38 -15.98
C ARG A 10 29.86 -23.15 -15.19
N LEU A 11 29.08 -22.25 -15.80
CA LEU A 11 28.39 -21.14 -15.11
C LEU A 11 27.39 -21.64 -14.07
N LEU A 12 26.62 -22.68 -14.40
CA LEU A 12 25.65 -23.28 -13.49
C LEU A 12 26.31 -24.06 -12.35
N ASP A 13 27.47 -24.65 -12.61
CA ASP A 13 28.25 -25.41 -11.63
C ASP A 13 29.16 -24.52 -10.74
N GLY A 14 29.27 -23.21 -11.03
CA GLY A 14 29.98 -22.21 -10.22
C GLY A 14 31.51 -22.17 -10.41
N GLU A 15 32.03 -22.76 -11.49
CA GLU A 15 33.48 -22.93 -11.75
C GLU A 15 33.99 -22.03 -12.89
N ILE A 16 33.44 -20.82 -13.02
CA ILE A 16 33.83 -19.86 -14.07
C ILE A 16 34.37 -18.57 -13.45
N ASP A 17 35.49 -18.11 -14.01
CA ASP A 17 36.22 -16.92 -13.57
C ASP A 17 35.51 -15.64 -14.03
N GLU A 18 35.50 -14.59 -13.19
CA GLU A 18 34.75 -13.34 -13.41
C GLU A 18 35.15 -12.64 -14.72
N ALA A 19 36.41 -12.84 -15.16
CA ALA A 19 36.93 -12.33 -16.43
C ALA A 19 36.30 -12.99 -17.67
N GLU A 20 35.86 -14.26 -17.57
CA GLU A 20 35.19 -14.97 -18.68
C GLU A 20 33.69 -14.65 -18.74
N ILE A 21 33.07 -14.30 -17.60
CA ILE A 21 31.66 -13.84 -17.54
C ILE A 21 31.52 -12.45 -18.17
N ALA A 22 32.49 -11.55 -17.93
CA ALA A 22 32.48 -10.18 -18.46
C ALA A 22 32.73 -10.09 -19.98
N ALA A 23 33.28 -11.13 -20.60
CA ALA A 23 33.57 -11.15 -22.03
C ALA A 23 32.33 -11.43 -22.91
N ASP A 24 31.26 -11.98 -22.33
CA ASP A 24 30.03 -12.33 -23.07
C ASP A 24 28.79 -11.73 -22.41
N PRO A 25 28.09 -10.79 -23.07
CA PRO A 25 26.90 -10.13 -22.52
C PRO A 25 25.72 -11.07 -22.28
N ILE A 26 25.71 -12.27 -22.90
CA ILE A 26 24.65 -13.26 -22.66
C ILE A 26 24.93 -14.04 -21.36
N LEU A 27 26.19 -14.34 -21.07
CA LEU A 27 26.60 -15.05 -19.86
C LEU A 27 26.46 -14.16 -18.62
N SER A 28 26.75 -12.86 -18.74
CA SER A 28 26.54 -11.89 -17.66
C SER A 28 25.06 -11.73 -17.28
N SER A 29 24.17 -11.65 -18.27
CA SER A 29 22.72 -11.58 -18.04
C SER A 29 22.15 -12.85 -17.40
N LEU A 30 22.71 -14.02 -17.76
CA LEU A 30 22.31 -15.29 -17.16
C LEU A 30 22.79 -15.41 -15.71
N ALA A 31 24.03 -15.01 -15.43
CA ALA A 31 24.60 -15.01 -14.08
C ALA A 31 23.88 -14.02 -13.15
N GLU A 32 23.51 -12.83 -13.64
CA GLU A 32 22.71 -11.85 -12.90
C GLU A 32 21.35 -12.44 -12.47
N ARG A 33 20.67 -13.16 -13.38
CA ARG A 33 19.38 -13.78 -13.09
C ARG A 33 19.48 -14.97 -12.12
N ILE A 34 20.53 -15.79 -12.23
CA ILE A 34 20.65 -17.04 -11.48
C ILE A 34 21.28 -16.83 -10.11
N PHE A 35 22.32 -16.00 -10.02
CA PHE A 35 23.08 -15.79 -8.80
C PHE A 35 22.79 -14.45 -8.11
N GLY A 36 22.04 -13.54 -8.74
CA GLY A 36 21.73 -12.23 -8.16
C GLY A 36 22.98 -11.36 -7.92
N LEU A 37 24.13 -11.74 -8.48
CA LEU A 37 25.37 -10.98 -8.39
C LEU A 37 25.29 -9.82 -9.40
N ASN A 38 25.03 -8.63 -8.87
CA ASN A 38 25.23 -7.38 -9.59
C ASN A 38 26.73 -7.14 -9.73
N ILE A 39 27.35 -7.72 -10.76
CA ILE A 39 28.71 -7.37 -11.15
C ILE A 39 28.61 -6.03 -11.86
N GLU A 40 28.81 -4.96 -11.10
CA GLU A 40 28.84 -3.60 -11.64
C GLU A 40 29.85 -3.57 -12.80
N PRO A 41 29.42 -3.21 -14.03
CA PRO A 41 30.33 -3.08 -15.15
C PRO A 41 31.41 -2.09 -14.78
N ILE A 42 32.68 -2.49 -14.86
CA ILE A 42 33.82 -1.61 -14.69
C ILE A 42 33.61 -0.35 -15.55
N THR A 43 33.32 0.76 -14.88
CA THR A 43 33.12 2.05 -15.52
C THR A 43 34.50 2.55 -15.97
N PRO A 44 34.73 2.78 -17.27
CA PRO A 44 35.96 3.43 -17.70
C PRO A 44 35.96 4.86 -17.14
N THR A 45 36.91 5.12 -16.22
CA THR A 45 37.10 6.43 -15.60
C THR A 45 37.52 7.45 -16.67
N LYS A 46 36.62 8.39 -16.96
CA LYS A 46 36.94 9.60 -17.74
C LYS A 46 37.38 10.70 -16.76
N PRO A 47 38.63 11.18 -16.79
CA PRO A 47 39.09 12.24 -15.91
C PRO A 47 38.76 13.59 -16.54
N SER A 48 37.68 14.25 -16.09
CA SER A 48 37.26 15.66 -16.36
C SER A 48 35.72 15.71 -16.20
N GLN A 49 35.07 16.37 -15.24
CA GLN A 49 35.22 17.74 -14.75
C GLN A 49 34.43 17.91 -13.43
N GLN A 50 34.94 18.78 -12.57
CA GLN A 50 34.41 19.19 -11.26
C GLN A 50 33.08 19.96 -11.32
N PRO A 51 32.30 20.00 -10.21
CA PRO A 51 31.18 20.93 -10.06
C PRO A 51 31.70 22.34 -9.77
N VAL A 52 31.31 23.32 -10.58
CA VAL A 52 31.55 24.75 -10.34
C VAL A 52 30.19 25.44 -10.26
N GLY A 53 29.83 25.93 -9.07
CA GLY A 53 28.70 26.85 -8.87
C GLY A 53 28.32 26.99 -7.38
N PRO A 54 28.18 28.22 -6.84
CA PRO A 54 27.99 28.42 -5.40
C PRO A 54 26.53 28.25 -4.96
N GLU A 55 26.36 27.82 -3.71
CA GLU A 55 25.13 27.65 -2.96
C GLU A 55 24.44 29.01 -2.73
N VAL A 56 23.16 29.12 -3.12
CA VAL A 56 22.37 30.35 -2.96
C VAL A 56 21.58 30.27 -1.66
N GLU A 57 21.96 31.10 -0.69
CA GLU A 57 21.33 31.24 0.63
C GLU A 57 19.97 31.97 0.52
N VAL A 58 18.89 31.29 0.91
CA VAL A 58 17.53 31.85 0.88
C VAL A 58 17.27 32.64 2.15
N LEU A 59 17.45 33.96 2.11
CA LEU A 59 17.11 34.86 3.22
C LEU A 59 15.58 34.90 3.42
N THR A 60 15.12 34.47 4.59
CA THR A 60 13.71 34.49 4.98
C THR A 60 13.31 35.90 5.43
N ALA A 61 12.47 36.60 4.67
CA ALA A 61 11.96 37.93 5.02
C ALA A 61 10.99 37.86 6.22
N LYS A 62 11.31 38.56 7.31
CA LYS A 62 10.49 38.65 8.52
C LYS A 62 9.47 39.79 8.37
N THR A 63 8.19 39.48 8.18
CA THR A 63 7.11 40.47 8.11
C THR A 63 6.65 40.87 9.51
N ASN A 64 6.69 42.16 9.84
CA ASN A 64 6.21 42.69 11.12
C ASN A 64 4.69 42.91 11.04
N HIS A 65 3.92 42.27 11.95
CA HIS A 65 2.48 42.43 12.05
C HIS A 65 2.16 43.53 13.06
N ASP A 66 2.13 44.78 12.61
CA ASP A 66 1.55 45.87 13.41
C ASP A 66 0.32 46.44 12.68
N PRO A 67 -0.90 46.28 13.20
CA PRO A 67 -2.09 46.84 12.57
C PRO A 67 -2.14 48.35 12.83
N MET A 68 -1.82 49.15 11.82
CA MET A 68 -2.08 50.60 11.81
C MET A 68 -3.60 50.85 11.84
N ILE A 69 -4.16 51.06 13.04
CA ILE A 69 -5.50 51.61 13.22
C ILE A 69 -5.37 53.03 13.77
N GLU A 70 -5.77 54.03 12.98
CA GLU A 70 -5.82 55.41 13.44
C GLU A 70 -7.10 55.61 14.28
N VAL A 71 -6.91 55.83 15.59
CA VAL A 71 -7.99 56.17 16.51
C VAL A 71 -8.32 57.65 16.36
N ILE A 72 -9.48 57.98 15.80
CA ILE A 72 -9.98 59.37 15.72
C ILE A 72 -10.48 59.78 17.12
N PRO A 73 -9.87 60.78 17.79
CA PRO A 73 -10.37 61.25 19.07
C PRO A 73 -11.65 62.08 18.85
N GLY A 74 -12.81 61.58 19.29
CA GLY A 74 -14.05 62.37 19.36
C GLY A 74 -15.33 61.70 18.86
N ALA A 75 -15.29 60.48 18.32
CA ALA A 75 -16.51 59.74 18.00
C ALA A 75 -17.03 59.02 19.24
N THR A 76 -18.02 59.59 19.93
CA THR A 76 -18.84 58.84 20.89
C THR A 76 -19.45 57.63 20.18
N PRO A 77 -19.30 56.40 20.71
CA PRO A 77 -19.92 55.24 20.10
C PRO A 77 -21.44 55.45 20.08
N ALA A 78 -22.03 55.35 18.89
CA ALA A 78 -23.48 55.42 18.76
C ALA A 78 -24.15 54.40 19.69
N PRO A 79 -25.26 54.75 20.35
CA PRO A 79 -25.95 53.83 21.23
C PRO A 79 -26.33 52.57 20.45
N ALA A 80 -26.03 51.40 21.02
CA ALA A 80 -26.31 50.11 20.41
C ALA A 80 -27.81 50.03 20.10
N MET A 81 -28.15 50.01 18.81
CA MET A 81 -29.51 49.75 18.37
C MET A 81 -29.92 48.34 18.83
N PRO A 82 -31.15 48.14 19.34
CA PRO A 82 -31.62 46.81 19.67
C PRO A 82 -31.64 45.97 18.40
N LEU A 83 -30.87 44.88 18.38
CA LEU A 83 -30.86 43.97 17.25
C LEU A 83 -32.26 43.34 17.12
N PRO A 84 -32.86 43.32 15.92
CA PRO A 84 -34.08 42.57 15.68
C PRO A 84 -33.86 41.09 16.01
N ASP A 85 -34.79 40.47 16.74
CA ASP A 85 -34.74 39.03 17.01
C ASP A 85 -34.80 38.26 15.68
N LEU A 86 -33.68 37.66 15.28
CA LEU A 86 -33.64 36.76 14.15
C LEU A 86 -34.35 35.45 14.54
N PRO A 87 -35.27 34.93 13.71
CA PRO A 87 -35.83 33.61 13.94
C PRO A 87 -34.68 32.59 13.98
N SER A 88 -34.69 31.74 15.02
CA SER A 88 -33.71 30.68 15.20
C SER A 88 -33.59 29.85 13.93
N ILE A 89 -32.47 29.99 13.23
CA ILE A 89 -32.11 29.14 12.11
C ILE A 89 -32.09 27.72 12.66
N PRO A 90 -32.90 26.78 12.14
CA PRO A 90 -32.81 25.40 12.55
C PRO A 90 -31.37 24.97 12.31
N LYS A 91 -30.65 24.60 13.37
CA LYS A 91 -29.35 23.94 13.23
C LYS A 91 -29.64 22.70 12.40
N VAL A 92 -29.32 22.77 11.10
CA VAL A 92 -29.31 21.61 10.22
C VAL A 92 -28.48 20.60 10.98
N GLY A 93 -29.15 19.54 11.44
CA GLY A 93 -28.58 18.55 12.32
C GLY A 93 -27.33 18.01 11.66
N ALA A 94 -26.17 18.45 12.13
CA ALA A 94 -24.92 17.76 11.90
C ALA A 94 -25.01 16.46 12.69
N GLU A 95 -25.76 15.49 12.16
CA GLU A 95 -25.73 14.13 12.68
C GLU A 95 -24.33 13.57 12.45
N LYS A 96 -23.46 13.77 13.44
CA LYS A 96 -22.17 13.10 13.59
C LYS A 96 -22.39 11.62 13.90
N LYS A 97 -23.03 10.87 13.00
CA LYS A 97 -23.22 9.40 13.15
C LYS A 97 -22.26 8.59 12.29
N SER A 98 -21.50 9.24 11.41
CA SER A 98 -20.64 8.60 10.40
C SER A 98 -19.49 7.75 10.99
N GLY A 99 -18.94 8.10 12.15
CA GLY A 99 -17.78 7.39 12.73
C GLY A 99 -18.09 5.99 13.27
N SER A 100 -19.30 5.76 13.80
CA SER A 100 -19.66 4.48 14.43
C SER A 100 -19.82 3.36 13.40
N PHE A 101 -20.42 3.65 12.25
CA PHE A 101 -20.60 2.67 11.18
C PHE A 101 -19.26 2.13 10.65
N LEU A 102 -18.28 3.01 10.44
CA LEU A 102 -16.97 2.61 9.92
C LEU A 102 -16.20 1.71 10.90
N LYS A 103 -16.37 1.91 12.22
CA LYS A 103 -15.79 1.04 13.26
C LYS A 103 -16.43 -0.34 13.26
N ILE A 104 -17.77 -0.40 13.19
CA ILE A 104 -18.51 -1.66 13.15
C ILE A 104 -18.12 -2.44 11.88
N PHE A 105 -18.07 -1.76 10.74
CA PHE A 105 -17.67 -2.35 9.46
C PHE A 105 -16.20 -2.82 9.48
N GLY A 106 -15.29 -2.00 10.00
CA GLY A 106 -13.88 -2.39 10.12
C GLY A 106 -13.70 -3.63 10.99
N LEU A 107 -14.36 -3.67 12.15
CA LEU A 107 -14.25 -4.80 13.08
C LEU A 107 -14.90 -6.05 12.50
N SER A 108 -16.08 -5.94 11.90
CA SER A 108 -16.75 -7.08 11.26
C SER A 108 -15.94 -7.61 10.08
N SER A 109 -15.36 -6.75 9.24
CA SER A 109 -14.54 -7.16 8.11
C SER A 109 -13.29 -7.93 8.54
N LEU A 110 -12.63 -7.51 9.62
CA LEU A 110 -11.47 -8.22 10.17
C LEU A 110 -11.87 -9.58 10.74
N ILE A 111 -12.96 -9.65 11.50
CA ILE A 111 -13.47 -10.92 12.05
C ILE A 111 -13.81 -11.90 10.92
N VAL A 112 -14.49 -11.44 9.88
CA VAL A 112 -14.84 -12.27 8.72
C VAL A 112 -13.57 -12.75 7.99
N ALA A 113 -12.56 -11.88 7.79
CA ALA A 113 -11.30 -12.27 7.16
C ALA A 113 -10.57 -13.37 7.97
N VAL A 114 -10.48 -13.20 9.29
CA VAL A 114 -9.85 -14.20 10.18
C VAL A 114 -10.65 -15.50 10.21
N ALA A 115 -11.98 -15.42 10.34
CA ALA A 115 -12.86 -16.58 10.29
C ALA A 115 -12.72 -17.35 8.98
N ASN A 116 -12.56 -16.65 7.85
CA ASN A 116 -12.31 -17.27 6.56
C ASN A 116 -10.96 -18.00 6.51
N ILE A 117 -9.88 -17.37 6.98
CA ILE A 117 -8.54 -17.99 7.00
C ILE A 117 -8.50 -19.27 7.84
N LEU A 118 -9.24 -19.28 8.96
CA LEU A 118 -9.40 -20.46 9.82
C LEU A 118 -10.35 -21.52 9.24
N GLY A 119 -11.00 -21.24 8.10
CA GLY A 119 -11.89 -22.19 7.43
C GLY A 119 -13.27 -22.32 8.09
N LEU A 120 -13.72 -21.33 8.86
CA LEU A 120 -15.03 -21.36 9.55
C LEU A 120 -16.20 -21.45 8.55
N PHE A 121 -15.99 -20.97 7.32
CA PHE A 121 -16.97 -21.03 6.24
C PHE A 121 -16.97 -22.35 5.47
N GLY A 122 -16.23 -23.37 5.92
CA GLY A 122 -16.14 -24.67 5.25
C GLY A 122 -17.49 -25.39 5.09
N PHE A 123 -18.49 -25.08 5.91
CA PHE A 123 -19.85 -25.63 5.74
C PHE A 123 -20.48 -25.26 4.37
N LEU A 124 -20.07 -24.14 3.77
CA LEU A 124 -20.52 -23.72 2.44
C LEU A 124 -19.91 -24.57 1.32
N ASN A 125 -18.88 -25.40 1.59
CA ASN A 125 -18.26 -26.30 0.61
C ASN A 125 -19.24 -27.35 0.08
N SER A 126 -20.28 -27.67 0.86
CA SER A 126 -21.42 -28.49 0.40
C SER A 126 -22.12 -27.99 -0.88
N GLN A 127 -21.92 -26.72 -1.27
CA GLN A 127 -22.44 -26.16 -2.53
C GLN A 127 -21.50 -26.35 -3.73
N CYS A 128 -20.31 -26.90 -3.52
CA CYS A 128 -19.35 -27.20 -4.57
C CYS A 128 -19.79 -28.50 -5.29
N VAL A 129 -20.14 -28.39 -6.58
CA VAL A 129 -20.67 -29.50 -7.39
C VAL A 129 -19.62 -30.03 -8.38
N ALA A 130 -18.45 -29.40 -8.43
CA ALA A 130 -17.37 -29.82 -9.32
C ALA A 130 -16.68 -31.10 -8.83
N GLU A 131 -16.14 -31.87 -9.77
CA GLU A 131 -15.49 -33.16 -9.51
C GLU A 131 -14.21 -33.04 -8.67
N LYS A 132 -13.62 -31.83 -8.58
CA LYS A 132 -12.36 -31.55 -7.86
C LYS A 132 -12.56 -30.73 -6.59
N CYS A 133 -13.78 -30.63 -6.07
CA CYS A 133 -14.02 -30.02 -4.77
C CYS A 133 -13.36 -30.90 -3.70
N THR A 134 -12.34 -30.36 -3.02
CA THR A 134 -11.67 -31.07 -1.94
C THR A 134 -12.37 -30.73 -0.62
N GLU A 135 -12.72 -31.77 0.15
CA GLU A 135 -13.31 -31.64 1.49
C GLU A 135 -12.38 -30.90 2.47
N GLU A 136 -11.08 -30.89 2.17
CA GLU A 136 -10.06 -30.19 2.93
C GLU A 136 -10.04 -28.67 2.66
N ALA A 137 -10.60 -28.21 1.54
CA ALA A 137 -10.63 -26.79 1.20
C ALA A 137 -11.81 -26.08 1.87
N THR A 138 -11.61 -25.67 3.12
CA THR A 138 -12.66 -25.02 3.93
C THR A 138 -12.64 -23.48 3.87
N ARG A 139 -11.64 -22.88 3.21
CA ARG A 139 -11.51 -21.43 3.06
C ARG A 139 -12.10 -20.95 1.72
N ILE A 140 -12.83 -19.83 1.75
CA ILE A 140 -13.32 -19.18 0.52
C ILE A 140 -12.19 -18.36 -0.10
N ASN A 141 -11.96 -18.55 -1.40
CA ASN A 141 -11.06 -17.69 -2.16
C ASN A 141 -11.75 -16.37 -2.49
N TRP A 142 -11.25 -15.26 -1.96
CA TRP A 142 -11.81 -13.92 -2.21
C TRP A 142 -11.84 -13.55 -3.70
N ALA A 143 -10.86 -13.97 -4.50
CA ALA A 143 -10.84 -13.72 -5.95
C ALA A 143 -11.82 -14.63 -6.71
N GLY A 144 -12.10 -15.81 -6.16
CA GLY A 144 -12.95 -16.85 -6.73
C GLY A 144 -14.36 -16.90 -6.16
N ILE A 145 -14.81 -15.90 -5.40
CA ILE A 145 -16.08 -15.96 -4.66
C ILE A 145 -17.32 -16.18 -5.55
N HIS A 146 -17.22 -15.82 -6.83
CA HIS A 146 -18.28 -16.07 -7.81
C HIS A 146 -18.33 -17.53 -8.29
N ASN A 147 -17.26 -18.29 -8.09
CA ASN A 147 -17.11 -19.68 -8.48
C ASN A 147 -17.18 -20.62 -7.26
N ILE A 148 -18.03 -20.33 -6.26
CA ILE A 148 -18.22 -21.19 -5.07
C ILE A 148 -18.69 -22.62 -5.45
N ASN A 149 -19.33 -22.78 -6.59
CA ASN A 149 -19.77 -24.09 -7.08
C ASN A 149 -18.64 -24.92 -7.72
N ASN A 150 -17.44 -24.36 -7.83
CA ASN A 150 -16.27 -24.94 -8.51
C ASN A 150 -15.05 -24.90 -7.58
N GLU A 151 -14.02 -25.70 -7.88
CA GLU A 151 -12.77 -25.81 -7.12
C GLU A 151 -12.05 -24.46 -6.90
N LEU A 152 -12.19 -23.51 -7.84
CA LEU A 152 -11.51 -22.21 -7.80
C LEU A 152 -12.06 -21.25 -6.74
N GLY A 153 -13.30 -21.47 -6.28
CA GLY A 153 -13.89 -20.69 -5.20
C GLY A 153 -13.39 -21.08 -3.82
N TRP A 154 -12.66 -22.18 -3.72
CA TRP A 154 -12.19 -22.77 -2.48
C TRP A 154 -10.67 -22.75 -2.41
N SER A 155 -10.15 -22.77 -1.19
CA SER A 155 -8.72 -22.79 -0.93
C SER A 155 -8.43 -23.59 0.34
N MET A 156 -7.21 -24.07 0.43
CA MET A 156 -6.72 -24.76 1.61
C MET A 156 -6.78 -23.82 2.83
N PRO A 157 -7.19 -24.32 4.01
CA PRO A 157 -7.12 -23.55 5.25
C PRO A 157 -5.67 -23.27 5.64
N PHE A 158 -5.49 -22.46 6.70
CA PHE A 158 -4.18 -22.21 7.30
C PHE A 158 -3.37 -23.51 7.46
N PRO A 159 -2.08 -23.57 7.05
CA PRO A 159 -1.14 -22.45 6.87
C PRO A 159 -1.03 -21.85 5.45
N GLU A 160 -1.67 -22.42 4.44
CA GLU A 160 -1.47 -21.98 3.05
C GLU A 160 -2.28 -20.73 2.72
N MET A 161 -1.73 -19.54 2.97
CA MET A 161 -2.43 -18.26 2.71
C MET A 161 -2.20 -17.72 1.29
N GLY A 162 -3.27 -17.30 0.62
CA GLY A 162 -3.20 -16.69 -0.70
C GLY A 162 -3.02 -15.17 -0.65
N ILE A 163 -2.60 -14.57 -1.78
CA ILE A 163 -2.54 -13.11 -1.95
C ILE A 163 -3.85 -12.42 -1.55
N PRO A 164 -5.05 -12.91 -1.95
CA PRO A 164 -6.31 -12.25 -1.60
C PRO A 164 -6.58 -12.20 -0.09
N ASP A 165 -6.08 -13.17 0.69
CA ASP A 165 -6.24 -13.20 2.15
C ASP A 165 -5.42 -12.09 2.82
N TYR A 166 -4.16 -11.90 2.39
CA TYR A 166 -3.33 -10.80 2.87
C TYR A 166 -3.94 -9.44 2.56
N VAL A 167 -4.51 -9.28 1.36
CA VAL A 167 -5.20 -8.05 0.97
C VAL A 167 -6.43 -7.81 1.84
N ALA A 168 -7.25 -8.83 2.12
CA ALA A 168 -8.43 -8.71 2.97
C ALA A 168 -8.06 -8.29 4.42
N VAL A 169 -7.02 -8.90 4.99
CA VAL A 169 -6.53 -8.56 6.34
C VAL A 169 -5.90 -7.16 6.36
N ALA A 170 -5.06 -6.82 5.39
CA ALA A 170 -4.44 -5.50 5.33
C ALA A 170 -5.48 -4.38 5.18
N CYS A 171 -6.45 -4.55 4.28
CA CYS A 171 -7.52 -3.58 4.07
C CYS A 171 -8.40 -3.41 5.31
N SER A 172 -8.78 -4.50 5.99
CA SER A 172 -9.58 -4.42 7.22
C SER A 172 -8.83 -3.70 8.36
N ILE A 173 -7.52 -3.94 8.50
CA ILE A 173 -6.67 -3.19 9.44
C ILE A 173 -6.60 -1.71 9.06
N LEU A 174 -6.40 -1.37 7.78
CA LEU A 174 -6.38 0.03 7.33
C LEU A 174 -7.70 0.75 7.61
N VAL A 175 -8.84 0.09 7.33
CA VAL A 175 -10.16 0.63 7.63
C VAL A 175 -10.31 0.88 9.13
N LEU A 176 -9.87 -0.04 9.99
CA LEU A 176 -9.88 0.16 11.43
C LEU A 176 -9.02 1.35 11.87
N ILE A 177 -7.79 1.47 11.35
CA ILE A 177 -6.92 2.63 11.64
C ILE A 177 -7.62 3.93 11.26
N VAL A 178 -8.20 4.01 10.06
CA VAL A 178 -8.94 5.21 9.62
C VAL A 178 -10.17 5.46 10.50
N ALA A 179 -10.90 4.40 10.89
CA ALA A 179 -12.07 4.50 11.75
C ALA A 179 -11.74 5.02 13.15
N PHE A 180 -10.61 4.59 13.72
CA PHE A 180 -10.13 5.09 15.01
C PHE A 180 -9.52 6.49 14.90
N ARG A 181 -8.91 6.86 13.77
CA ARG A 181 -8.35 8.21 13.54
C ARG A 181 -9.40 9.29 13.26
N ARG A 182 -10.55 8.93 12.68
CA ARG A 182 -11.64 9.88 12.38
C ARG A 182 -12.56 10.16 13.57
N ASN A 183 -12.28 9.56 14.72
CA ASN A 183 -13.08 9.63 15.93
C ASN A 183 -12.39 10.46 17.00
#